data_AF-A0A956DWJ0-F1
#
_entry.id   AF-A0A956DWJ0-F1
#
_cell.length_a   1.000
_cell.length_b   1.000
_cell.length_c   1.000
_cell.angle_alpha   90.00
_cell.angle_beta   90.00
_cell.angle_gamma   90.00
#
_symmetry.space_group_name_H-M   'P 1'
#
loop_
_entity.id
_entity.type
_entity.pdbx_description
1 polymer ?
#
loop_
_entity_poly.entity_id
_entity_poly.type
_entity_poly.pdbx_seq_one_letter_code
_entity_poly.pdbx_strand_id
1 'polypeptide(L)'
;GPKEDEVHGDSAKPSPSSVPVSFLKDSCKDLALNFGPQSKLSDLQKEQQWPQYKGKYFKWRLQVVEVSSDTFGGYTVQFKCSPTSPSLIQDIQLKYEDGAKSFVSGLQKGASYDIRGKLNTTSTLLGMTGDGLL
;
A
#
# COMPACT_ATOMS: atom_id res chain seq x y z
N GLY A 1 12.47 -22.75 -61.02
CA GLY A 1 12.31 -21.42 -60.41
C GLY A 1 12.04 -21.62 -58.93
N PRO A 2 12.75 -20.92 -58.04
CA PRO A 2 12.76 -21.18 -56.60
C PRO A 2 11.53 -20.56 -55.92
N LYS A 3 11.15 -21.09 -54.75
CA LYS A 3 10.53 -20.26 -53.71
C LYS A 3 11.09 -20.67 -52.35
N GLU A 4 11.77 -19.69 -51.79
CA GLU A 4 12.39 -19.61 -50.49
C GLU A 4 11.29 -19.09 -49.57
N ASP A 5 11.03 -19.78 -48.45
CA ASP A 5 10.35 -19.16 -47.32
C ASP A 5 10.98 -19.77 -46.07
N GLU A 6 11.87 -18.98 -45.49
CA GLU A 6 12.58 -19.23 -44.25
C GLU A 6 11.80 -18.56 -43.10
N VAL A 7 12.05 -19.06 -41.89
CA VAL A 7 11.94 -18.38 -40.59
C VAL A 7 10.57 -18.24 -39.90
N HIS A 8 10.35 -19.01 -38.83
CA HIS A 8 10.68 -18.61 -37.45
C HIS A 8 10.11 -19.62 -36.45
N GLY A 9 11.00 -20.21 -35.65
CA GLY A 9 10.60 -20.93 -34.44
C GLY A 9 10.01 -19.94 -33.44
N ASP A 10 8.77 -20.19 -33.05
CA ASP A 10 8.12 -19.51 -31.92
C ASP A 10 8.84 -19.95 -30.64
N SER A 11 9.88 -19.20 -30.27
CA SER A 11 10.42 -19.22 -28.91
C SER A 11 9.31 -18.73 -27.99
N ALA A 12 8.55 -19.66 -27.43
CA ALA A 12 7.63 -19.41 -26.34
C ALA A 12 8.41 -18.73 -25.20
N LYS A 13 8.25 -17.40 -25.12
CA LYS A 13 8.80 -16.56 -24.06
C LYS A 13 8.30 -17.11 -22.72
N PRO A 14 9.18 -17.35 -21.72
CA PRO A 14 8.74 -17.85 -20.43
C PRO A 14 7.76 -16.85 -19.82
N SER A 15 6.55 -17.33 -19.53
CA SER A 15 5.52 -16.63 -18.78
C SER A 15 6.11 -16.25 -17.42
N PRO A 16 5.96 -15.01 -16.93
CA PRO A 16 6.54 -14.61 -15.65
C PRO A 16 5.90 -15.45 -14.54
N SER A 17 6.65 -16.44 -14.06
CA SER A 17 6.32 -17.29 -12.94
C SER A 17 5.81 -16.45 -11.77
N SER A 18 4.57 -16.68 -11.37
CA SER A 18 3.89 -15.99 -10.28
C SER A 18 4.66 -16.20 -8.97
N VAL A 19 5.59 -15.30 -8.64
CA VAL A 19 6.20 -15.26 -7.32
C VAL A 19 5.06 -15.02 -6.31
N PRO A 20 4.85 -15.94 -5.34
CA PRO A 20 3.77 -15.76 -4.38
C PRO A 20 4.02 -14.49 -3.57
N VAL A 21 3.03 -13.60 -3.56
CA VAL A 21 3.06 -12.36 -2.79
C VAL A 21 3.04 -12.70 -1.30
N SER A 22 4.14 -12.43 -0.60
CA SER A 22 4.20 -12.59 0.86
C SER A 22 3.69 -11.33 1.55
N PHE A 23 2.71 -11.51 2.43
CA PHE A 23 2.20 -10.45 3.29
C PHE A 23 2.99 -10.34 4.60
N LEU A 24 3.11 -9.12 5.10
CA LEU A 24 3.64 -8.82 6.43
C LEU A 24 2.83 -9.54 7.52
N LYS A 25 3.54 -10.09 8.49
CA LYS A 25 2.94 -10.64 9.72
C LYS A 25 2.70 -9.55 10.76
N ASP A 26 3.49 -8.48 10.73
CA ASP A 26 3.37 -7.35 11.64
C ASP A 26 2.02 -6.64 11.47
N SER A 27 1.45 -6.15 12.57
CA SER A 27 0.20 -5.42 12.55
C SER A 27 0.42 -3.95 12.16
N CYS A 28 -0.62 -3.31 11.61
CA CYS A 28 -0.62 -1.86 11.37
C CYS A 28 -0.23 -1.08 12.63
N LYS A 29 -0.77 -1.49 13.79
CA LYS A 29 -0.54 -0.81 15.07
C LYS A 29 0.92 -0.87 15.49
N ASP A 30 1.57 -2.02 15.35
CA ASP A 30 2.99 -2.18 15.74
C ASP A 30 3.89 -1.29 14.87
N LEU A 31 3.64 -1.25 13.57
CA LEU A 31 4.36 -0.35 12.67
C LEU A 31 4.06 1.12 12.96
N ALA A 32 2.80 1.48 13.22
CA ALA A 32 2.44 2.85 13.57
C ALA A 32 3.09 3.32 14.88
N LEU A 33 3.27 2.44 15.87
CA LEU A 33 3.99 2.76 17.10
C LEU A 33 5.49 2.99 16.86
N ASN A 34 6.09 2.25 15.92
CA ASN A 34 7.52 2.36 15.62
C ASN A 34 7.86 3.46 14.62
N PHE A 35 6.97 3.77 13.69
CA PHE A 35 7.26 4.69 12.58
C PHE A 35 6.37 5.94 12.57
N GLY A 36 5.29 5.96 13.34
CA GLY A 36 4.38 7.09 13.46
C GLY A 36 4.91 8.23 14.33
N PRO A 37 4.06 9.27 14.55
CA PRO A 37 4.46 10.51 15.25
C PRO A 37 4.84 10.30 16.72
N GLN A 38 4.28 9.28 17.37
CA GLN A 38 4.50 8.97 18.79
C GLN A 38 5.63 7.96 19.02
N SER A 39 6.37 7.63 17.96
CA SER A 39 7.50 6.71 18.05
C SER A 39 8.62 7.29 18.90
N LYS A 40 9.30 6.41 19.64
CA LYS A 40 10.54 6.72 20.36
C LYS A 40 11.77 6.72 19.46
N LEU A 41 11.64 6.24 18.22
CA LEU A 41 12.72 6.27 17.24
C LEU A 41 12.91 7.68 16.70
N SER A 42 14.17 8.10 16.56
CA SER A 42 14.51 9.31 15.82
C SER A 42 14.20 9.14 14.34
N ASP A 43 14.07 10.24 13.61
CA ASP A 43 13.82 10.19 12.16
C ASP A 43 14.93 9.44 11.42
N LEU A 44 16.20 9.60 11.83
CA LEU A 44 17.32 8.85 11.26
C LEU A 44 17.21 7.33 11.53
N GLN A 45 16.77 6.92 12.72
CA GLN A 45 16.54 5.51 13.03
C GLN A 45 15.39 4.93 12.20
N LYS A 46 14.31 5.70 12.02
CA LYS A 46 13.19 5.30 11.16
C LYS A 46 13.66 5.14 9.72
N GLU A 47 14.44 6.07 9.20
CA GLU A 47 15.00 6.02 7.84
C GLU A 47 15.89 4.79 7.64
N GLN A 48 16.73 4.44 8.63
CA GLN A 48 17.57 3.25 8.57
C GLN A 48 16.77 1.94 8.64
N GLN A 49 15.68 1.92 9.40
CA GLN A 49 14.88 0.71 9.63
C GLN A 49 13.76 0.50 8.60
N TRP A 50 13.19 1.55 8.01
CA TRP A 50 12.07 1.46 7.07
C TRP A 50 12.33 0.61 5.80
N PRO A 51 13.56 0.53 5.24
CA PRO A 51 13.85 -0.31 4.07
C PRO A 51 13.45 -1.78 4.24
N GLN A 52 13.37 -2.29 5.47
CA GLN A 52 12.89 -3.66 5.72
C GLN A 52 11.38 -3.83 5.51
N TYR A 53 10.59 -2.74 5.46
CA TYR A 53 9.14 -2.74 5.27
C TYR A 53 8.73 -2.19 3.90
N LYS A 54 9.53 -1.28 3.33
CA LYS A 54 9.28 -0.70 2.00
C LYS A 54 9.10 -1.79 0.95
N GLY A 55 8.04 -1.66 0.17
CA GLY A 55 7.66 -2.60 -0.90
C GLY A 55 6.99 -3.89 -0.41
N LYS A 56 6.86 -4.11 0.90
CA LYS A 56 6.15 -5.27 1.42
C LYS A 56 4.64 -5.06 1.38
N TYR A 57 3.93 -6.15 1.17
CA TYR A 57 2.48 -6.18 1.13
C TYR A 57 1.90 -6.38 2.52
N PHE A 58 0.73 -5.82 2.77
CA PHE A 58 0.00 -6.02 4.01
C PHE A 58 -1.45 -6.39 3.75
N LYS A 59 -2.06 -7.02 4.75
CA LYS A 59 -3.50 -7.19 4.86
C LYS A 59 -3.90 -6.86 6.29
N TRP A 60 -4.54 -5.72 6.48
CA TRP A 60 -4.87 -5.19 7.81
C TRP A 60 -6.33 -4.76 7.88
N ARG A 61 -6.92 -4.89 9.07
CA ARG A 61 -8.23 -4.31 9.35
C ARG A 61 -8.04 -2.85 9.76
N LEU A 62 -8.49 -1.92 8.92
CA LEU A 62 -8.23 -0.48 9.06
C LEU A 62 -9.53 0.30 9.14
N GLN A 63 -9.56 1.33 9.99
CA GLN A 63 -10.69 2.25 10.12
C GLN A 63 -10.52 3.43 9.17
N VAL A 64 -11.54 3.71 8.34
CA VAL A 64 -11.52 4.82 7.39
C VAL A 64 -11.65 6.15 8.14
N VAL A 65 -10.75 7.09 7.84
CA VAL A 65 -10.79 8.47 8.32
C VAL A 65 -11.37 9.38 7.24
N GLU A 66 -10.82 9.32 6.03
CA GLU A 66 -11.16 10.19 4.92
C GLU A 66 -11.04 9.44 3.59
N VAL A 67 -11.89 9.78 2.63
CA VAL A 67 -11.82 9.31 1.24
C VAL A 67 -11.90 10.54 0.36
N SER A 68 -10.87 10.81 -0.44
CA SER A 68 -10.80 11.98 -1.30
C SER A 68 -10.34 11.62 -2.70
N SER A 69 -10.84 12.35 -3.70
CA SER A 69 -10.31 12.31 -5.06
C SER A 69 -9.03 13.14 -5.15
N ASP A 70 -8.06 12.68 -5.92
CA ASP A 70 -6.83 13.42 -6.18
C ASP A 70 -6.98 14.30 -7.44
N THR A 71 -6.27 15.44 -7.48
CA THR A 71 -6.37 16.44 -8.58
C THR A 71 -6.00 15.89 -9.96
N PHE A 72 -5.11 14.89 -10.02
CA PHE A 72 -4.57 14.31 -11.26
C PHE A 72 -5.12 12.91 -11.55
N GLY A 73 -6.27 12.57 -10.96
CA GLY A 73 -6.84 11.22 -11.02
C GLY A 73 -6.40 10.36 -9.83
N GLY A 74 -7.19 9.32 -9.58
CA GLY A 74 -7.07 8.42 -8.45
C GLY A 74 -7.73 8.97 -7.19
N TYR A 75 -7.46 8.26 -6.10
CA TYR A 75 -8.06 8.51 -4.81
C TYR A 75 -7.02 8.36 -3.70
N THR A 76 -7.13 9.21 -2.69
CA THR A 76 -6.43 9.06 -1.43
C THR A 76 -7.42 8.60 -0.36
N VAL A 77 -7.06 7.55 0.37
CA VAL A 77 -7.82 7.10 1.55
C VAL A 77 -6.91 7.13 2.78
N GLN A 78 -7.39 7.82 3.81
CA GLN A 78 -6.72 7.94 5.10
C GLN A 78 -7.31 6.94 6.07
N PHE A 79 -6.46 6.26 6.84
CA PHE A 79 -6.90 5.26 7.80
C PHE A 79 -6.23 5.39 9.16
N LYS A 80 -6.93 4.90 10.20
CA LYS A 80 -6.35 4.53 11.49
C LYS A 80 -6.19 3.02 11.59
N CYS A 81 -5.09 2.59 12.23
CA CYS A 81 -4.85 1.18 12.56
C CYS A 81 -5.81 0.67 13.62
N SER A 82 -6.31 1.55 14.50
CA SER A 82 -7.38 1.25 15.46
C SER A 82 -8.07 2.54 15.92
N PRO A 83 -9.28 2.45 16.48
CA PRO A 83 -9.96 3.61 17.09
C PRO A 83 -9.14 4.27 18.22
N THR A 84 -8.26 3.49 18.86
CA THR A 84 -7.39 3.93 19.97
C THR A 84 -5.98 4.30 19.51
N SER A 85 -5.76 4.47 18.21
CA SER A 85 -4.45 4.89 17.71
C SER A 85 -4.08 6.25 18.31
N PRO A 86 -2.82 6.43 18.76
CA PRO A 86 -2.37 7.69 19.31
C PRO A 86 -2.10 8.74 18.21
N SER A 87 -2.16 8.37 16.92
CA SER A 87 -2.05 9.32 15.82
C SER A 87 -3.27 10.25 15.78
N LEU A 88 -3.03 11.55 15.66
CA LEU A 88 -4.10 12.56 15.69
C LEU A 88 -4.99 12.49 14.45
N ILE A 89 -4.37 12.40 13.27
CA ILE A 89 -5.08 12.44 11.98
C ILE A 89 -5.24 11.03 11.43
N GLN A 90 -4.13 10.37 11.11
CA GLN A 90 -4.11 9.06 10.45
C GLN A 90 -2.85 8.29 10.83
N ASP A 91 -2.88 6.97 10.67
CA ASP A 91 -1.71 6.09 10.79
C ASP A 91 -1.13 5.71 9.44
N ILE A 92 -2.01 5.54 8.44
CA ILE A 92 -1.63 5.16 7.09
C ILE A 92 -2.49 5.88 6.06
N GLN A 93 -1.83 6.38 5.02
CA GLN A 93 -2.46 6.95 3.84
C GLN A 93 -2.20 6.06 2.62
N LEU A 94 -3.25 5.66 1.92
CA LEU A 94 -3.14 4.83 0.72
C LEU A 94 -3.62 5.58 -0.51
N LYS A 95 -2.87 5.47 -1.60
CA LYS A 95 -3.29 5.89 -2.92
C LYS A 95 -3.94 4.74 -3.68
N TYR A 96 -5.00 5.03 -4.40
CA TYR A 96 -5.67 4.11 -5.29
C TYR A 96 -5.78 4.73 -6.68
N GLU A 97 -5.60 3.91 -7.71
CA GLU A 97 -5.75 4.34 -9.10
C GLU A 97 -7.22 4.63 -9.46
N ASP A 98 -7.46 5.32 -10.57
CA ASP A 98 -8.80 5.68 -11.06
C ASP A 98 -9.77 4.49 -11.17
N GLY A 99 -9.24 3.31 -11.51
CA GLY A 99 -10.01 2.06 -11.62
C GLY A 99 -10.64 1.60 -10.30
N ALA A 100 -10.18 2.12 -9.15
CA ALA A 100 -10.67 1.75 -7.83
C ALA A 100 -11.96 2.46 -7.40
N LYS A 101 -12.56 3.30 -8.25
CA LYS A 101 -13.73 4.14 -7.90
C LYS A 101 -14.86 3.38 -7.20
N SER A 102 -15.22 2.20 -7.72
CA SER A 102 -16.30 1.38 -7.14
C SER A 102 -15.97 0.91 -5.72
N PHE A 103 -14.71 0.53 -5.48
CA PHE A 103 -14.24 0.13 -4.16
C PHE A 103 -14.22 1.32 -3.19
N VAL A 104 -13.54 2.43 -3.55
CA VAL A 104 -13.35 3.56 -2.64
C VAL A 104 -14.66 4.30 -2.33
N SER A 105 -15.60 4.37 -3.27
CA SER A 105 -16.93 4.97 -3.03
C SER A 105 -17.82 4.16 -2.10
N GLY A 106 -17.51 2.87 -1.90
CA GLY A 106 -18.15 2.02 -0.90
C GLY A 106 -17.59 2.17 0.51
N LEU A 107 -16.44 2.83 0.68
CA LEU A 107 -15.82 3.02 1.99
C LEU A 107 -16.54 4.10 2.79
N GLN A 108 -16.83 3.79 4.05
CA GLN A 108 -17.54 4.70 4.96
C GLN A 108 -16.61 5.18 6.07
N LYS A 109 -16.55 6.49 6.30
CA LYS A 109 -15.80 7.10 7.41
C LYS A 109 -16.24 6.49 8.75
N GLY A 110 -15.28 6.17 9.60
CA GLY A 110 -15.49 5.52 10.89
C GLY A 110 -15.69 3.99 10.83
N ALA A 111 -16.01 3.41 9.68
CA ALA A 111 -16.11 1.96 9.53
C ALA A 111 -14.74 1.31 9.31
N SER A 112 -14.62 0.03 9.66
CA SER A 112 -13.39 -0.75 9.50
C SER A 112 -13.52 -1.84 8.45
N TYR A 113 -12.52 -1.95 7.58
CA TYR A 113 -12.48 -2.89 6.45
C TYR A 113 -11.17 -3.66 6.44
N ASP A 114 -11.16 -4.84 5.86
CA ASP A 114 -9.93 -5.58 5.61
C ASP A 114 -9.29 -5.03 4.32
N ILE A 115 -8.24 -4.23 4.49
CA ILE A 115 -7.55 -3.52 3.43
C ILE A 115 -6.26 -4.24 3.07
N ARG A 116 -5.97 -4.30 1.78
CA ARG A 116 -4.69 -4.76 1.24
C ARG A 116 -3.94 -3.58 0.64
N GLY A 117 -2.63 -3.64 0.72
CA GLY A 117 -1.79 -2.61 0.14
C GLY A 117 -0.32 -2.98 0.11
N LYS A 118 0.48 -2.09 -0.44
CA LYS A 118 1.93 -2.16 -0.50
C LYS A 118 2.52 -0.92 0.16
N LEU A 119 3.42 -1.09 1.12
CA LEU A 119 4.06 0.02 1.82
C LEU A 119 5.08 0.72 0.93
N ASN A 120 5.10 2.05 0.97
CA ASN A 120 6.01 2.89 0.18
C ASN A 120 7.00 3.63 1.08
N THR A 121 6.51 4.64 1.79
CA THR A 121 7.35 5.48 2.65
C THR A 121 6.71 5.64 4.03
N THR A 122 7.46 6.22 4.95
CA THR A 122 6.95 6.71 6.21
C THR A 122 7.39 8.16 6.38
N SER A 123 6.58 8.99 7.04
CA SER A 123 6.97 10.34 7.44
C SER A 123 6.37 10.70 8.79
N THR A 124 6.99 11.65 9.46
CA THR A 124 6.55 12.15 10.78
C THR A 124 5.19 12.84 10.72
N LEU A 125 4.81 13.42 9.57
CA LEU A 125 3.54 14.12 9.40
C LEU A 125 2.40 13.22 8.92
N LEU A 126 2.69 12.31 7.97
CA LEU A 126 1.66 11.52 7.29
C LEU A 126 1.57 10.08 7.80
N GLY A 127 2.47 9.69 8.71
CA GLY A 127 2.59 8.30 9.14
C GLY A 127 3.10 7.43 7.99
N MET A 128 2.57 6.22 7.91
CA MET A 128 2.89 5.30 6.82
C MET A 128 2.16 5.69 5.53
N THR A 129 2.77 5.43 4.39
CA THR A 129 2.12 5.60 3.08
C THR A 129 2.25 4.35 2.24
N GLY A 130 1.33 4.18 1.29
CA GLY A 130 1.36 3.05 0.38
C GLY A 130 0.40 3.18 -0.77
N ASP A 131 0.38 2.12 -1.58
CA ASP A 131 -0.61 1.93 -2.65
C ASP A 131 -1.62 0.88 -2.18
N GLY A 132 -2.91 1.17 -2.36
CA GLY A 132 -4.00 0.26 -2.06
C GLY A 132 -4.16 -0.79 -3.15
N LEU A 133 -4.52 -2.01 -2.74
CA LEU A 133 -4.73 -3.14 -3.64
C LEU A 133 -6.17 -3.63 -3.58
N LEU A 134 -6.77 -3.84 -4.75
CA LEU A 134 -8.15 -4.31 -4.91
C LEU A 134 -8.30 -5.82 -4.68
#